data_AF-A0AAW0AVZ1-F1
#
_entry.id   AF-A0AAW0AVZ1-F1
#
_cell.length_a   1.000
_cell.length_b   1.000
_cell.length_c   1.000
_cell.angle_alpha   90.00
_cell.angle_beta   90.00
_cell.angle_gamma   90.00
#
_symmetry.space_group_name_H-M   'P 1'
#
loop_
_entity.id
_entity.type
_entity.pdbx_description
1 polymer ?
#
loop_
_entity_poly.entity_id
_entity_poly.type
_entity_poly.pdbx_seq_one_letter_code
_entity_poly.pdbx_strand_id
1 'polypeptide(L)'
;MQTLSEKHACKGKLHAGTQPPRHVCVQGENACHHFAASFFFSRNDPTRDKLDPLVATIIYQFLTSEPLREVLGPTIIEAVRSNPGIFQLSFEDQLRKLVLEPCSNVDPQEWKNLPNLIVIDGLDECVLLPSQERLLLMIRQAIPGCPLIFLIASRPEPRICRAFEHEAFSLHLQRLAIGDSSESTQDITTFFHHRFAQLQDTHHAFRYIEISWPGENVIWELARRASGQFIFAETVMKYLENDDEVPTERLQAILRIRAEDLPESPYPELDLLYDQILQACPKWDEVSKILRLLLPHGIRVPSTLASRISIDWHVPQTPEFIAALFNFEPGKLQSLLFRLHSVIKVPSQKEEEIDILHASFTDYLLVPARSRAWHIEPYTESEFYDLLSQTFLRAISIRSQRYLQTMQSHTPQLPDEDTLYLSDVLGIRAGGEPPIFVVFDLIRDVVSPSDELIAALNQFDPYPFATWLLNWSAFHGRDNGVAYWMATITWAEVRS
;
A
#
# COMPACT_ATOMS: atom_id res chain seq x y z
N MET A 1 27.32 9.07 12.83
CA MET A 1 26.76 7.79 12.36
C MET A 1 25.26 7.88 12.57
N GLN A 2 24.51 7.85 11.47
CA GLN A 2 23.07 8.05 11.45
C GLN A 2 22.40 6.78 11.94
N THR A 3 21.54 6.90 12.96
CA THR A 3 20.68 5.81 13.44
C THR A 3 19.24 6.16 13.03
N LEU A 4 18.66 5.28 12.22
CA LEU A 4 17.31 5.35 11.69
C LEU A 4 16.37 4.53 12.59
N SER A 5 15.14 4.99 12.80
CA SER A 5 14.10 4.26 13.52
C SER A 5 12.79 4.36 12.75
N GLU A 6 12.16 3.21 12.50
CA GLU A 6 10.76 3.06 12.09
C GLU A 6 9.90 2.59 13.26
N LYS A 7 8.58 2.77 13.11
CA LYS A 7 7.56 2.85 14.18
C LYS A 7 6.90 1.53 14.52
N HIS A 8 6.31 1.47 15.72
CA HIS A 8 5.45 0.38 16.19
C HIS A 8 4.02 0.85 16.43
N ALA A 9 3.09 0.13 15.81
CA ALA A 9 1.66 0.22 16.04
C ALA A 9 1.19 -1.02 16.81
N CYS A 10 0.69 -0.83 18.04
CA CYS A 10 -0.09 -1.86 18.73
C CYS A 10 -1.47 -1.98 18.06
N LYS A 11 -1.69 -3.00 17.23
CA LYS A 11 -3.01 -3.34 16.67
C LYS A 11 -3.81 -4.17 17.70
N GLY A 12 -4.73 -3.52 18.40
CA GLY A 12 -5.86 -4.19 19.06
C GLY A 12 -7.00 -4.38 18.07
N LYS A 13 -7.50 -5.62 17.91
CA LYS A 13 -8.71 -5.95 17.12
C LYS A 13 -9.90 -5.08 17.54
N LEU A 14 -10.71 -4.58 16.60
CA LEU A 14 -12.15 -4.37 16.78
C LEU A 14 -12.89 -4.19 15.44
N HIS A 15 -14.13 -4.65 15.44
CA HIS A 15 -15.04 -4.83 14.31
C HIS A 15 -15.57 -3.52 13.70
N ALA A 16 -16.07 -3.68 12.48
CA ALA A 16 -16.61 -2.68 11.55
C ALA A 16 -17.52 -1.60 12.17
N GLY A 17 -17.35 -0.37 11.67
CA GLY A 17 -18.28 0.74 11.85
C GLY A 17 -17.57 2.09 12.04
N THR A 18 -17.32 2.80 10.93
CA THR A 18 -17.12 4.27 10.86
C THR A 18 -16.46 4.95 12.07
N GLN A 19 -15.14 4.87 12.18
CA GLN A 19 -14.33 5.77 13.02
C GLN A 19 -13.03 6.15 12.29
N PRO A 20 -12.50 7.38 12.49
CA PRO A 20 -11.26 7.81 11.86
C PRO A 20 -10.08 6.94 12.34
N PRO A 21 -9.00 6.79 11.54
CA PRO A 21 -7.90 5.88 11.84
C PRO A 21 -7.24 6.23 13.18
N ARG A 22 -7.52 5.42 14.22
CA ARG A 22 -6.91 5.52 15.56
C ARG A 22 -5.50 4.92 15.58
N HIS A 23 -4.61 5.42 14.73
CA HIS A 23 -3.24 4.89 14.59
C HIS A 23 -2.15 5.73 15.25
N VAL A 24 -2.49 6.88 15.87
CA VAL A 24 -1.55 7.65 16.70
C VAL A 24 -1.95 7.49 18.16
N CYS A 25 -1.17 6.72 18.92
CA CYS A 25 -1.37 6.59 20.36
C CYS A 25 -0.82 7.84 21.06
N VAL A 26 -1.66 8.87 21.21
CA VAL A 26 -1.36 10.02 22.06
C VAL A 26 -1.66 9.59 23.51
N GLN A 27 -0.70 8.93 24.17
CA GLN A 27 -0.86 8.55 25.58
C GLN A 27 -0.41 9.66 26.51
N GLY A 28 -1.35 10.15 27.31
CA GLY A 28 -1.18 11.15 28.36
C GLY A 28 -2.46 11.94 28.56
N GLU A 29 -2.97 12.02 29.79
CA GLU A 29 -4.25 12.70 30.12
C GLU A 29 -4.31 14.15 29.60
N ASN A 30 -3.16 14.83 29.47
CA ASN A 30 -3.06 16.20 28.94
C ASN A 30 -2.88 16.29 27.41
N ALA A 31 -2.42 15.23 26.76
CA ALA A 31 -2.10 15.24 25.34
C ALA A 31 -3.36 15.11 24.45
N CYS A 32 -4.41 14.46 24.98
CA CYS A 32 -5.73 14.41 24.34
C CYS A 32 -6.39 15.79 24.19
N HIS A 33 -6.10 16.76 25.07
CA HIS A 33 -6.68 18.10 25.00
C HIS A 33 -6.06 18.98 23.91
N HIS A 34 -4.86 18.65 23.43
CA HIS A 34 -4.16 19.45 22.42
C HIS A 34 -4.32 18.88 21.01
N PHE A 35 -4.81 17.65 20.85
CA PHE A 35 -4.88 16.97 19.56
C PHE A 35 -5.89 17.60 18.61
N ALA A 36 -5.41 18.19 17.51
CA ALA A 36 -6.23 18.88 16.51
C ALA A 36 -6.49 18.01 15.28
N ALA A 37 -5.43 17.40 14.73
CA ALA A 37 -5.52 16.54 13.56
C ALA A 37 -4.31 15.60 13.45
N SER A 38 -4.44 14.57 12.64
CA SER A 38 -3.33 13.72 12.23
C SER A 38 -3.39 13.32 10.76
N PHE A 39 -2.23 13.06 10.19
CA PHE A 39 -2.11 12.43 8.87
C PHE A 39 -0.95 11.45 8.88
N PHE A 40 -1.17 10.27 8.29
CA PHE A 40 -0.18 9.20 8.17
C PHE A 40 0.09 8.97 6.69
N PHE A 41 1.32 9.27 6.26
CA PHE A 41 1.80 8.90 4.94
C PHE A 41 2.14 7.42 4.90
N SER A 42 1.82 6.78 3.79
CA SER A 42 2.15 5.38 3.57
C SER A 42 2.50 5.17 2.10
N ARG A 43 3.74 4.78 1.80
CA ARG A 43 4.15 4.54 0.41
C ARG A 43 3.50 3.30 -0.20
N ASN A 44 3.01 2.39 0.64
CA ASN A 44 2.27 1.20 0.26
C ASN A 44 0.75 1.45 0.15
N ASP A 45 0.26 2.68 0.40
CA ASP A 45 -1.17 3.02 0.31
C ASP A 45 -1.36 4.24 -0.62
N PRO A 46 -1.86 4.06 -1.85
CA PRO A 46 -1.99 5.12 -2.83
C PRO A 46 -2.97 6.23 -2.42
N THR A 47 -3.82 5.98 -1.41
CA THR A 47 -4.73 7.00 -0.88
C THR A 47 -4.03 7.99 0.04
N ARG A 48 -2.81 7.68 0.50
CA ARG A 48 -2.04 8.47 1.49
C ARG A 48 -0.54 8.54 1.17
N ASP A 49 -0.14 8.31 -0.07
CA ASP A 49 1.26 8.37 -0.51
C ASP A 49 1.71 9.79 -0.93
N LYS A 50 0.75 10.73 -1.08
CA LYS A 50 0.96 12.11 -1.58
C LYS A 50 0.34 13.17 -0.68
N LEU A 51 0.60 14.44 -0.99
CA LEU A 51 0.06 15.59 -0.27
C LEU A 51 -1.41 15.89 -0.58
N ASP A 52 -1.91 15.44 -1.72
CA ASP A 52 -3.27 15.70 -2.20
C ASP A 52 -4.35 15.50 -1.11
N PRO A 53 -4.38 14.37 -0.36
CA PRO A 53 -5.36 14.16 0.71
C PRO A 53 -5.06 14.90 2.02
N LEU A 54 -3.85 15.43 2.23
CA LEU A 54 -3.39 15.93 3.54
C LEU A 54 -4.28 17.07 4.06
N VAL A 55 -4.50 18.09 3.23
CA VAL A 55 -5.25 19.28 3.64
C VAL A 55 -6.72 18.96 3.88
N ALA A 56 -7.35 18.23 2.96
CA ALA A 56 -8.74 17.79 3.11
C ALA A 56 -8.94 16.96 4.38
N THR A 57 -7.98 16.08 4.71
CA THR A 57 -8.01 15.25 5.91
C THR A 57 -7.88 16.07 7.20
N ILE A 58 -7.01 17.09 7.22
CA ILE A 58 -6.87 18.00 8.37
C ILE A 58 -8.15 18.79 8.58
N ILE A 59 -8.70 19.38 7.52
CA ILE A 59 -9.94 20.17 7.60
C ILE A 59 -11.11 19.32 8.07
N TYR A 60 -11.25 18.10 7.53
CA TYR A 60 -12.27 17.17 7.98
C TYR A 60 -12.16 16.95 9.49
N GLN A 61 -10.96 16.70 10.02
CA GLN A 61 -10.74 16.52 11.45
C GLN A 61 -11.10 17.79 12.25
N PHE A 62 -10.70 18.98 11.79
CA PHE A 62 -11.07 20.26 12.41
C PHE A 62 -12.59 20.43 12.48
N LEU A 63 -13.31 20.09 11.41
CA LEU A 63 -14.77 20.22 11.34
C LEU A 63 -15.51 19.11 12.09
N THR A 64 -14.85 18.03 12.47
CA THR A 64 -15.45 16.97 13.32
C THR A 64 -15.17 17.15 14.81
N SER A 65 -14.17 17.97 15.17
CA SER A 65 -13.86 18.32 16.56
C SER A 65 -14.69 19.52 17.00
N GLU A 66 -15.52 19.39 18.05
CA GLU A 66 -16.42 20.46 18.49
C GLU A 66 -15.73 21.82 18.74
N PRO A 67 -14.65 21.93 19.55
CA PRO A 67 -14.04 23.23 19.83
C PRO A 67 -13.42 23.89 18.58
N LEU A 68 -12.84 23.10 17.67
CA LEU A 68 -12.28 23.64 16.43
C LEU A 68 -13.36 23.99 15.40
N ARG A 69 -14.42 23.19 15.32
CA ARG A 69 -15.54 23.43 14.41
C ARG A 69 -16.24 24.76 14.72
N GLU A 70 -16.44 25.08 15.99
CA GLU A 70 -17.10 26.33 16.38
C GLU A 70 -16.27 27.57 15.99
N VAL A 71 -14.95 27.50 16.18
CA VAL A 71 -14.06 28.66 15.97
C VAL A 71 -13.58 28.76 14.51
N LEU A 72 -13.10 27.66 13.92
CA LEU A 72 -12.52 27.64 12.57
C LEU A 72 -13.55 27.34 11.48
N GLY A 73 -14.62 26.61 11.82
CA GLY A 73 -15.61 26.13 10.86
C GLY A 73 -16.24 27.22 10.01
N PRO A 74 -16.71 28.36 10.57
CA PRO A 74 -17.28 29.44 9.78
C PRO A 74 -16.33 29.96 8.70
N THR A 75 -15.06 30.19 9.05
CA THR A 75 -14.03 30.70 8.12
C THR A 75 -13.71 29.68 7.03
N ILE A 76 -13.56 28.40 7.40
CA ILE A 76 -13.27 27.32 6.44
C ILE A 76 -14.45 27.12 5.47
N ILE A 77 -15.68 27.07 5.99
CA ILE A 77 -16.90 26.89 5.18
C ILE A 77 -17.05 28.07 4.21
N GLU A 78 -16.78 29.29 4.65
CA GLU A 78 -16.85 30.46 3.79
C GLU A 78 -15.77 30.43 2.69
N ALA A 79 -14.53 30.03 3.01
CA ALA A 79 -13.48 29.86 2.01
C ALA A 79 -13.87 28.84 0.91
N VAL A 80 -14.52 27.73 1.29
CA VAL A 80 -15.02 26.72 0.35
C VAL A 80 -16.22 27.26 -0.47
N ARG A 81 -17.15 27.99 0.14
CA ARG A 81 -18.30 28.60 -0.57
C ARG A 81 -17.86 29.66 -1.58
N SER A 82 -16.92 30.50 -1.17
CA SER A 82 -16.37 31.58 -2.01
C SER A 82 -15.50 31.06 -3.16
N ASN A 83 -14.94 29.85 -3.03
CA ASN A 83 -14.20 29.20 -4.11
C ASN A 83 -14.52 27.70 -4.19
N PRO A 84 -15.56 27.31 -4.94
CA PRO A 84 -15.92 25.90 -5.13
C PRO A 84 -14.79 25.04 -5.73
N GLY A 85 -13.83 25.69 -6.42
CA GLY A 85 -12.66 25.06 -7.03
C GLY A 85 -11.45 24.91 -6.10
N ILE A 86 -11.61 25.14 -4.78
CA ILE A 86 -10.46 25.26 -3.87
C ILE A 86 -9.63 23.98 -3.75
N PHE A 87 -10.25 22.80 -3.84
CA PHE A 87 -9.56 21.51 -3.78
C PHE A 87 -8.85 21.14 -5.08
N GLN A 88 -9.05 21.90 -6.17
CA GLN A 88 -8.30 21.79 -7.42
C GLN A 88 -7.10 22.74 -7.46
N LEU A 89 -6.91 23.59 -6.44
CA LEU A 89 -5.74 24.46 -6.35
C LEU A 89 -4.50 23.69 -5.91
N SER A 90 -3.35 24.38 -5.96
CA SER A 90 -2.10 23.87 -5.42
C SER A 90 -2.23 23.49 -3.94
N PHE A 91 -1.43 22.50 -3.51
CA PHE A 91 -1.31 22.13 -2.10
C PHE A 91 -1.02 23.36 -1.20
N GLU A 92 -0.15 24.25 -1.66
CA GLU A 92 0.23 25.48 -0.96
C GLU A 92 -0.98 26.39 -0.76
N ASP A 93 -1.79 26.60 -1.80
CA ASP A 93 -3.00 27.41 -1.71
C ASP A 93 -4.04 26.79 -0.80
N GLN A 94 -4.23 25.47 -0.87
CA GLN A 94 -5.16 24.75 -0.01
C GLN A 94 -4.72 24.86 1.47
N LEU A 95 -3.47 24.51 1.78
CA LEU A 95 -2.96 24.56 3.15
C LEU A 95 -3.01 25.98 3.71
N ARG A 96 -2.63 26.97 2.91
CA ARG A 96 -2.70 28.38 3.32
C ARG A 96 -4.13 28.83 3.59
N LYS A 97 -5.05 28.71 2.63
CA LYS A 97 -6.40 29.27 2.73
C LYS A 97 -7.32 28.53 3.69
N LEU A 98 -7.11 27.22 3.86
CA LEU A 98 -8.03 26.37 4.62
C LEU A 98 -7.50 25.94 5.98
N VAL A 99 -6.19 26.06 6.23
CA VAL A 99 -5.59 25.69 7.53
C VAL A 99 -4.88 26.88 8.15
N LEU A 100 -3.87 27.44 7.48
CA LEU A 100 -2.99 28.43 8.11
C LEU A 100 -3.67 29.79 8.34
N GLU A 101 -4.34 30.34 7.32
CA GLU A 101 -5.07 31.63 7.43
C GLU A 101 -6.23 31.55 8.43
N PRO A 102 -7.12 30.53 8.40
CA PRO A 102 -8.16 30.38 9.41
C PRO A 102 -7.58 30.33 10.83
N CYS A 103 -6.48 29.60 11.04
CA CYS A 103 -5.89 29.48 12.37
C CYS A 103 -5.20 30.77 12.84
N SER A 104 -4.59 31.52 11.94
CA SER A 104 -3.86 32.75 12.27
C SER A 104 -4.79 33.93 12.57
N ASN A 105 -6.04 33.88 12.10
CA ASN A 105 -7.04 34.94 12.30
C ASN A 105 -7.79 34.86 13.64
N VAL A 106 -7.57 33.79 14.41
CA VAL A 106 -8.21 33.59 15.73
C VAL A 106 -7.36 34.24 16.83
N ASP A 107 -8.03 34.80 17.84
CA ASP A 107 -7.36 35.49 18.94
C ASP A 107 -6.41 34.54 19.71
N PRO A 108 -5.15 34.94 20.00
CA PRO A 108 -4.22 34.13 20.78
C PRO A 108 -4.75 33.66 22.15
N GLN A 109 -5.68 34.38 22.77
CA GLN A 109 -6.32 33.96 24.03
C GLN A 109 -7.32 32.82 23.82
N GLU A 110 -8.02 32.81 22.68
CA GLU A 110 -8.96 31.76 22.31
C GLU A 110 -8.20 30.44 22.06
N TRP A 111 -7.03 30.54 21.40
CA TRP A 111 -6.14 29.39 21.15
C TRP A 111 -5.66 28.66 22.40
N LYS A 112 -5.59 29.31 23.56
CA LYS A 112 -5.16 28.65 24.81
C LYS A 112 -6.06 27.48 25.23
N ASN A 113 -7.31 27.49 24.78
CA ASN A 113 -8.31 26.47 25.10
C ASN A 113 -8.62 25.55 23.91
N LEU A 114 -7.95 25.75 22.77
CA LEU A 114 -8.17 24.98 21.55
C LEU A 114 -7.07 23.93 21.37
N PRO A 115 -7.43 22.75 20.83
CA PRO A 115 -6.41 21.80 20.40
C PRO A 115 -5.62 22.38 19.23
N ASN A 116 -4.30 22.33 19.29
CA ASN A 116 -3.40 22.94 18.31
C ASN A 116 -2.32 22.00 17.75
N LEU A 117 -2.29 20.73 18.18
CA LEU A 117 -1.32 19.73 17.75
C LEU A 117 -1.78 19.03 16.46
N ILE A 118 -0.98 19.16 15.40
CA ILE A 118 -1.10 18.38 14.18
C ILE A 118 0.03 17.35 14.14
N VAL A 119 -0.33 16.07 14.07
CA VAL A 119 0.63 14.98 13.94
C VAL A 119 0.78 14.59 12.47
N ILE A 120 1.98 14.68 11.94
CA ILE A 120 2.32 14.21 10.59
C ILE A 120 3.28 13.05 10.74
N ASP A 121 2.85 11.89 10.30
CA ASP A 121 3.57 10.64 10.45
C ASP A 121 4.00 10.11 9.08
N GLY A 122 5.24 9.63 8.98
CA GLY A 122 5.78 8.97 7.80
C GLY A 122 6.15 9.93 6.67
N LEU A 123 6.60 11.16 6.95
CA LEU A 123 6.86 12.14 5.87
C LEU A 123 7.78 11.61 4.76
N ASP A 124 8.77 10.80 5.10
CA ASP A 124 9.67 10.10 4.18
C ASP A 124 8.95 9.06 3.30
N GLU A 125 7.76 8.61 3.69
CA GLU A 125 6.90 7.75 2.89
C GLU A 125 6.11 8.50 1.82
N CYS A 126 6.20 9.83 1.76
CA CYS A 126 5.62 10.59 0.65
C CYS A 126 6.41 10.32 -0.65
N VAL A 127 5.77 9.67 -1.62
CA VAL A 127 6.43 9.13 -2.84
C VAL A 127 6.98 10.21 -3.77
N LEU A 128 6.41 11.42 -3.71
CA LEU A 128 6.90 12.57 -4.45
C LEU A 128 7.94 13.32 -3.61
N LEU A 129 9.22 13.03 -3.80
CA LEU A 129 10.29 13.64 -2.99
C LEU A 129 10.23 15.18 -2.88
N PRO A 130 9.92 15.97 -3.94
CA PRO A 130 9.77 17.42 -3.80
C PRO A 130 8.64 17.84 -2.85
N SER A 131 7.61 16.99 -2.70
CA SER A 131 6.47 17.25 -1.82
C SER A 131 6.86 17.28 -0.34
N GLN A 132 7.84 16.48 0.07
CA GLN A 132 8.35 16.50 1.45
C GLN A 132 8.90 17.90 1.81
N GLU A 133 9.72 18.47 0.92
CA GLU A 133 10.30 19.81 1.08
C GLU A 133 9.22 20.91 0.98
N ARG A 134 8.23 20.76 0.09
CA ARG A 134 7.12 21.71 -0.05
C ARG A 134 6.27 21.83 1.22
N LEU A 135 5.95 20.71 1.88
CA LEU A 135 5.24 20.73 3.16
C LEU A 135 6.06 21.46 4.24
N LEU A 136 7.35 21.11 4.38
CA LEU A 136 8.22 21.74 5.37
C LEU A 136 8.42 23.23 5.08
N LEU A 137 8.48 23.63 3.81
CA LEU A 137 8.52 25.03 3.39
C LEU A 137 7.27 25.80 3.83
N MET A 138 6.08 25.23 3.66
CA MET A 138 4.83 25.86 4.10
C MET A 138 4.76 26.00 5.61
N ILE A 139 5.14 24.96 6.35
CA ILE A 139 5.21 25.00 7.83
C ILE A 139 6.19 26.09 8.26
N ARG A 140 7.38 26.14 7.64
CA ARG A 140 8.39 27.16 7.91
C ARG A 140 7.86 28.58 7.73
N GLN A 141 7.10 28.83 6.67
CA GLN A 141 6.49 30.14 6.40
C GLN A 141 5.37 30.49 7.38
N ALA A 142 4.74 29.49 8.00
CA ALA A 142 3.66 29.66 8.96
C ALA A 142 4.13 29.89 10.40
N ILE A 143 5.34 29.42 10.76
CA ILE A 143 5.92 29.56 12.11
C ILE A 143 5.74 30.99 12.70
N PRO A 144 5.94 32.08 11.94
CA PRO A 144 5.61 33.42 12.42
C PRO A 144 4.09 33.62 12.49
N GLY A 145 3.50 33.45 13.67
CA GLY A 145 2.10 33.81 13.94
C GLY A 145 1.09 32.67 13.80
N CYS A 146 1.51 31.45 13.46
CA CYS A 146 0.64 30.29 13.52
C CYS A 146 0.67 29.64 14.92
N PRO A 147 -0.50 29.43 15.56
CA PRO A 147 -0.59 28.85 16.91
C PRO A 147 -0.53 27.31 16.92
N LEU A 148 -0.42 26.70 15.74
CA LEU A 148 -0.36 25.25 15.57
C LEU A 148 1.03 24.69 15.91
N ILE A 149 1.04 23.52 16.54
CA ILE A 149 2.24 22.73 16.81
C ILE A 149 2.24 21.55 15.85
N PHE A 150 3.32 21.39 15.08
CA PHE A 150 3.50 20.25 14.18
C PHE A 150 4.43 19.22 14.82
N LEU A 151 3.92 18.03 15.09
CA LEU A 151 4.73 16.87 15.44
C LEU A 151 4.97 16.04 14.18
N ILE A 152 6.18 16.11 13.63
CA ILE A 152 6.55 15.39 12.42
C ILE A 152 7.44 14.20 12.79
N ALA A 153 6.97 12.99 12.50
CA ALA A 153 7.73 11.78 12.68
C ALA A 153 8.14 11.23 11.30
N SER A 154 9.43 11.04 11.11
CA SER A 154 9.99 10.64 9.82
C SER A 154 11.39 10.08 9.98
N ARG A 155 11.81 9.22 9.04
CA ARG A 155 13.21 8.81 8.91
C ARG A 155 14.10 10.02 8.59
N PRO A 156 15.36 10.06 9.07
CA PRO A 156 16.31 11.14 8.80
C PRO A 156 16.85 11.10 7.36
N GLU A 157 15.97 11.14 6.36
CA GLU A 157 16.37 11.23 4.96
C GLU A 157 17.11 12.56 4.70
N PRO A 158 18.19 12.58 3.88
CA PRO A 158 19.04 13.76 3.73
C PRO A 158 18.32 15.05 3.29
N ARG A 159 17.18 14.93 2.60
CA ARG A 159 16.36 16.08 2.16
C ARG A 159 15.54 16.65 3.30
N ILE A 160 14.86 15.78 4.05
CA ILE A 160 14.08 16.14 5.24
C ILE A 160 14.99 16.79 6.28
N CYS A 161 16.16 16.19 6.56
CA CYS A 161 17.15 16.77 7.47
C CYS A 161 17.59 18.18 7.03
N ARG A 162 17.94 18.36 5.75
CA ARG A 162 18.34 19.67 5.20
C ARG A 162 17.22 20.71 5.30
N ALA A 163 15.97 20.32 5.04
CA ALA A 163 14.84 21.24 5.17
C ALA A 163 14.69 21.78 6.61
N PHE A 164 14.91 20.92 7.61
CA PHE A 164 14.90 21.30 9.04
C PHE A 164 16.15 22.05 9.51
N GLU A 165 17.25 22.07 8.75
CA GLU A 165 18.46 22.83 9.08
C GLU A 165 18.35 24.33 8.76
N HIS A 166 17.27 24.74 8.09
CA HIS A 166 17.04 26.15 7.77
C HIS A 166 16.87 27.01 9.04
N GLU A 167 17.49 28.20 9.07
CA GLU A 167 17.55 29.09 10.24
C GLU A 167 16.18 29.46 10.84
N ALA A 168 15.15 29.58 10.01
CA ALA A 168 13.77 29.85 10.42
C ALA A 168 13.20 28.81 11.41
N PHE A 169 13.69 27.57 11.39
CA PHE A 169 13.31 26.53 12.35
C PHE A 169 14.09 26.60 13.67
N SER A 170 15.24 27.27 13.73
CA SER A 170 16.20 27.14 14.84
C SER A 170 15.65 27.50 16.22
N LEU A 171 14.67 28.42 16.31
CA LEU A 171 14.03 28.81 17.56
C LEU A 171 12.74 28.04 17.88
N HIS A 172 12.21 27.27 16.92
CA HIS A 172 10.87 26.67 16.98
C HIS A 172 10.88 25.14 16.80
N LEU A 173 12.04 24.55 16.52
CA LEU A 173 12.19 23.12 16.28
C LEU A 173 12.88 22.43 17.47
N GLN A 174 12.21 21.40 17.98
CA GLN A 174 12.81 20.41 18.87
C GLN A 174 12.96 19.09 18.10
N ARG A 175 14.13 18.47 18.18
CA ARG A 175 14.40 17.16 17.55
C ARG A 175 14.53 16.10 18.64
N LEU A 176 13.78 15.02 18.49
CA LEU A 176 13.90 13.82 19.31
C LEU A 176 14.36 12.67 18.41
N ALA A 177 15.56 12.15 18.65
CA ALA A 177 16.02 10.96 17.99
C ALA A 177 15.47 9.73 18.71
N ILE A 178 14.75 8.89 17.99
CA ILE A 178 14.27 7.58 18.46
C ILE A 178 15.17 6.56 17.74
N GLY A 179 15.71 5.55 18.44
CA GLY A 179 16.64 4.59 17.84
C GLY A 179 17.28 3.62 18.84
N ASP A 180 18.43 3.07 18.45
CA ASP A 180 19.20 2.12 19.26
C ASP A 180 19.68 2.77 20.56
N SER A 181 19.09 2.33 21.67
CA SER A 181 19.33 2.83 23.02
C SER A 181 19.22 1.68 24.01
N SER A 182 19.71 1.90 25.23
CA SER A 182 19.51 0.93 26.32
C SER A 182 18.02 0.72 26.63
N GLU A 183 17.21 1.78 26.50
CA GLU A 183 15.77 1.73 26.73
C GLU A 183 15.08 0.91 25.64
N SER A 184 15.38 1.15 24.35
CA SER A 184 14.77 0.37 23.26
C SER A 184 15.19 -1.10 23.30
N THR A 185 16.44 -1.40 23.67
CA THR A 185 16.90 -2.78 23.90
C THR A 185 16.13 -3.44 25.04
N GLN A 186 15.90 -2.73 26.15
CA GLN A 186 15.13 -3.25 27.29
C GLN A 186 13.66 -3.49 26.94
N ASP A 187 13.04 -2.58 26.18
CA ASP A 187 11.65 -2.73 25.76
C ASP A 187 11.49 -3.89 24.77
N ILE A 188 12.43 -4.06 23.83
CA ILE A 188 12.45 -5.21 22.91
C ILE A 188 12.68 -6.51 23.66
N THR A 189 13.56 -6.53 24.66
CA THR A 189 13.77 -7.69 25.54
C THR A 189 12.48 -8.08 26.25
N THR A 190 11.77 -7.10 26.80
CA THR A 190 10.47 -7.28 27.46
C THR A 190 9.41 -7.80 26.48
N PHE A 191 9.38 -7.25 25.25
CA PHE A 191 8.50 -7.71 24.18
C PHE A 191 8.76 -9.18 23.83
N PHE A 192 10.03 -9.58 23.65
CA PHE A 192 10.38 -10.97 23.37
C PHE A 192 9.96 -11.91 24.50
N HIS A 193 10.24 -11.54 25.76
CA HIS A 193 9.78 -12.31 26.92
C HIS A 193 8.27 -12.60 26.86
N HIS A 194 7.48 -11.56 26.63
CA HIS A 194 6.03 -11.70 26.53
C HIS A 194 5.61 -12.57 25.33
N ARG A 195 6.17 -12.32 24.15
CA ARG A 195 5.77 -13.00 22.91
C ARG A 195 6.24 -14.45 22.85
N PHE A 196 7.41 -14.78 23.39
CA PHE A 196 7.84 -16.17 23.52
C PHE A 196 6.94 -16.95 24.48
N ALA A 197 6.58 -16.36 25.63
CA ALA A 197 5.64 -16.99 26.55
C ALA A 197 4.27 -17.24 25.87
N GLN A 198 3.75 -16.25 25.14
CA GLN A 198 2.52 -16.41 24.37
C GLN A 198 2.64 -17.52 23.32
N LEU A 199 3.75 -17.57 22.57
CA LEU A 199 3.98 -18.58 21.56
C LEU A 199 4.02 -20.00 22.16
N GLN A 200 4.64 -20.17 23.33
CA GLN A 200 4.65 -21.44 24.05
C GLN A 200 3.24 -21.92 24.42
N ASP A 201 2.37 -20.99 24.84
CA ASP A 201 1.00 -21.30 25.23
C ASP A 201 0.12 -21.67 24.03
N THR A 202 0.34 -21.03 22.87
CA THR A 202 -0.55 -21.18 21.71
C THR A 202 -0.10 -22.25 20.72
N HIS A 203 1.21 -22.43 20.52
CA HIS A 203 1.74 -23.26 19.44
C HIS A 203 1.84 -24.74 19.85
N HIS A 204 1.21 -25.61 19.07
CA HIS A 204 0.99 -27.01 19.46
C HIS A 204 2.27 -27.84 19.65
N ALA A 205 3.37 -27.49 18.96
CA ALA A 205 4.67 -28.15 19.12
C ALA A 205 5.22 -28.08 20.56
N PHE A 206 4.86 -27.04 21.34
CA PHE A 206 5.37 -26.88 22.72
C PHE A 206 4.77 -27.87 23.73
N ARG A 207 3.80 -28.70 23.33
CA ARG A 207 3.39 -29.87 24.13
C ARG A 207 4.54 -30.88 24.33
N TYR A 208 5.56 -30.82 23.48
CA TYR A 208 6.67 -31.79 23.43
C TYR A 208 8.06 -31.12 23.54
N ILE A 209 8.12 -29.80 23.72
CA ILE A 209 9.36 -29.01 23.81
C ILE A 209 9.59 -28.61 25.27
N GLU A 210 10.85 -28.38 25.63
CA GLU A 210 11.25 -27.92 26.96
C GLU A 210 10.65 -26.55 27.32
N ILE A 211 10.12 -26.42 28.54
CA ILE A 211 9.46 -25.21 29.05
C ILE A 211 10.42 -24.00 29.10
N SER A 212 11.73 -24.21 29.24
CA SER A 212 12.74 -23.16 29.35
C SER A 212 13.24 -22.60 28.01
N TRP A 213 12.68 -23.03 26.88
CA TRP A 213 13.03 -22.50 25.55
C TRP A 213 12.50 -21.05 25.37
N PRO A 214 13.17 -20.12 24.67
CA PRO A 214 14.46 -20.26 23.99
C PRO A 214 15.67 -20.05 24.90
N GLY A 215 15.44 -19.69 26.17
CA GLY A 215 16.48 -19.35 27.14
C GLY A 215 16.87 -17.88 27.10
N GLU A 216 17.27 -17.36 28.26
CA GLU A 216 17.56 -15.93 28.47
C GLU A 216 18.61 -15.38 27.50
N ASN A 217 19.71 -16.12 27.30
CA ASN A 217 20.80 -15.70 26.41
C ASN A 217 20.34 -15.49 24.96
N VAL A 218 19.37 -16.28 24.49
CA VAL A 218 18.82 -16.15 23.14
C VAL A 218 17.95 -14.90 23.04
N ILE A 219 17.15 -14.61 24.06
CA ILE A 219 16.32 -13.40 24.11
C ILE A 219 17.23 -12.15 24.07
N TRP A 220 18.28 -12.11 24.89
CA TRP A 220 19.24 -11.01 24.87
C TRP A 220 19.94 -10.86 23.53
N GLU A 221 20.34 -11.96 22.90
CA GLU A 221 20.99 -11.90 21.58
C GLU A 221 20.04 -11.38 20.50
N LEU A 222 18.77 -11.80 20.49
CA LEU A 222 17.77 -11.28 19.55
C LEU A 222 17.49 -9.79 19.80
N ALA A 223 17.39 -9.36 21.05
CA ALA A 223 17.19 -7.95 21.40
C ALA A 223 18.38 -7.09 20.96
N ARG A 224 19.61 -7.60 21.16
CA ARG A 224 20.84 -6.96 20.67
C ARG A 224 20.86 -6.85 19.14
N ARG A 225 20.52 -7.92 18.43
CA ARG A 225 20.45 -7.94 16.96
C ARG A 225 19.39 -6.98 16.41
N ALA A 226 18.29 -6.78 17.13
CA ALA A 226 17.27 -5.83 16.73
C ALA A 226 17.81 -4.38 16.64
N SER A 227 18.87 -4.01 17.38
CA SER A 227 19.49 -2.68 17.33
C SER A 227 18.45 -1.53 17.45
N GLY A 228 17.55 -1.65 18.42
CA GLY A 228 16.41 -0.73 18.63
C GLY A 228 15.27 -0.84 17.62
N GLN A 229 15.37 -1.70 16.60
CA GLN A 229 14.34 -1.89 15.58
C GLN A 229 13.36 -2.98 16.00
N PHE A 230 12.30 -2.60 16.69
CA PHE A 230 11.24 -3.52 17.07
C PHE A 230 10.59 -4.26 15.88
N ILE A 231 10.71 -3.75 14.64
CA ILE A 231 10.24 -4.46 13.44
C ILE A 231 10.97 -5.79 13.27
N PHE A 232 12.27 -5.83 13.54
CA PHE A 232 13.02 -7.07 13.59
C PHE A 232 12.38 -8.04 14.59
N ALA A 233 12.08 -7.57 15.80
CA ALA A 233 11.48 -8.39 16.85
C ALA A 233 10.10 -8.91 16.47
N GLU A 234 9.23 -8.05 15.92
CA GLU A 234 7.90 -8.43 15.45
C GLU A 234 7.97 -9.43 14.29
N THR A 235 8.85 -9.19 13.30
CA THR A 235 9.04 -10.09 12.15
C THR A 235 9.59 -11.44 12.59
N VAL A 236 10.55 -11.49 13.54
CA VAL A 236 11.03 -12.74 14.15
C VAL A 236 9.86 -13.50 14.78
N MET A 237 9.07 -12.84 15.64
CA MET A 237 7.97 -13.54 16.32
C MET A 237 6.93 -14.04 15.33
N LYS A 238 6.50 -13.22 14.36
CA LYS A 238 5.58 -13.68 13.29
C LYS A 238 6.16 -14.85 12.52
N TYR A 239 7.45 -14.80 12.17
CA TYR A 239 8.12 -15.90 11.49
C TYR A 239 8.04 -17.19 12.31
N LEU A 240 8.15 -17.13 13.64
CA LEU A 240 8.07 -18.30 14.51
C LEU A 240 6.64 -18.81 14.76
N GLU A 241 5.61 -17.99 14.50
CA GLU A 241 4.19 -18.31 14.71
C GLU A 241 3.58 -19.23 13.62
N ASN A 242 4.39 -19.79 12.73
CA ASN A 242 3.91 -20.71 11.70
C ASN A 242 3.58 -22.09 12.30
N ASP A 243 2.29 -22.43 12.36
CA ASP A 243 1.82 -23.69 12.92
C ASP A 243 2.37 -24.94 12.20
N ASP A 244 2.65 -24.89 10.91
CA ASP A 244 3.05 -26.08 10.15
C ASP A 244 4.54 -26.47 10.36
N GLU A 245 5.29 -25.66 11.11
CA GLU A 245 6.73 -25.84 11.29
C GLU A 245 7.17 -25.77 12.75
N VAL A 246 8.32 -26.36 13.06
CA VAL A 246 8.82 -26.39 14.44
C VAL A 246 9.50 -25.05 14.77
N PRO A 247 9.02 -24.27 15.77
CA PRO A 247 9.58 -22.96 16.08
C PRO A 247 11.05 -23.00 16.51
N THR A 248 11.48 -24.10 17.13
CA THR A 248 12.87 -24.29 17.57
C THR A 248 13.84 -24.34 16.38
N GLU A 249 13.47 -25.02 15.29
CA GLU A 249 14.28 -25.11 14.07
C GLU A 249 14.33 -23.77 13.33
N ARG A 250 13.19 -23.08 13.24
CA ARG A 250 13.08 -21.74 12.64
C ARG A 250 13.90 -20.71 13.40
N LEU A 251 13.87 -20.74 14.73
CA LEU A 251 14.70 -19.86 15.54
C LEU A 251 16.19 -20.15 15.35
N GLN A 252 16.59 -21.43 15.28
CA GLN A 252 17.97 -21.79 14.99
C GLN A 252 18.42 -21.29 13.61
N ALA A 253 17.56 -21.31 12.60
CA ALA A 253 17.86 -20.75 11.28
C ALA A 253 18.21 -19.26 11.37
N ILE A 254 17.39 -18.48 12.10
CA ILE A 254 17.67 -17.06 12.36
C ILE A 254 19.01 -16.87 13.09
N LEU A 255 19.27 -17.65 14.15
CA LEU A 255 20.47 -17.51 14.98
C LEU A 255 21.78 -17.92 14.29
N ARG A 256 21.72 -18.75 13.24
CA ARG A 256 22.90 -19.20 12.49
C ARG A 256 23.48 -18.13 11.56
N ILE A 257 22.66 -17.16 11.16
CA ILE A 257 23.04 -16.12 10.20
C ILE A 257 23.51 -14.87 10.95
N ARG A 258 24.66 -14.30 10.57
CA ARG A 258 25.28 -13.14 11.25
C ARG A 258 25.55 -11.97 10.30
N ALA A 259 25.39 -10.73 10.79
CA ALA A 259 25.61 -9.50 10.03
C ALA A 259 27.01 -9.33 9.41
N GLU A 260 27.99 -10.12 9.85
CA GLU A 260 29.34 -10.21 9.27
C GLU A 260 29.30 -10.54 7.75
N ASP A 261 28.18 -11.08 7.25
CA ASP A 261 27.93 -11.45 5.86
C ASP A 261 27.37 -10.30 4.96
N LEU A 262 27.09 -9.10 5.51
CA LEU A 262 26.45 -7.97 4.80
C LEU A 262 27.06 -6.59 5.12
N PRO A 263 28.26 -6.27 4.61
CA PRO A 263 28.96 -5.01 4.95
C PRO A 263 28.33 -3.74 4.34
N GLU A 264 27.43 -3.85 3.35
CA GLU A 264 26.88 -2.70 2.61
C GLU A 264 25.43 -2.32 3.00
N SER A 265 24.80 -3.06 3.93
CA SER A 265 23.42 -2.79 4.33
C SER A 265 23.32 -1.77 5.48
N PRO A 266 22.39 -0.80 5.41
CA PRO A 266 22.07 0.07 6.55
C PRO A 266 21.36 -0.68 7.70
N TYR A 267 20.77 -1.84 7.43
CA TYR A 267 20.01 -2.66 8.38
C TYR A 267 20.39 -4.14 8.24
N PRO A 268 21.66 -4.51 8.51
CA PRO A 268 22.18 -5.82 8.14
C PRO A 268 21.40 -6.97 8.80
N GLU A 269 21.04 -6.83 10.08
CA GLU A 269 20.29 -7.87 10.80
C GLU A 269 18.85 -8.06 10.26
N LEU A 270 18.19 -6.97 9.86
CA LEU A 270 16.86 -7.02 9.26
C LEU A 270 16.90 -7.60 7.84
N ASP A 271 17.91 -7.23 7.05
CA ASP A 271 18.10 -7.75 5.69
C ASP A 271 18.40 -9.25 5.71
N LEU A 272 19.20 -9.73 6.67
CA LEU A 272 19.43 -11.17 6.86
C LEU A 272 18.16 -11.92 7.26
N LEU A 273 17.30 -11.30 8.07
CA LEU A 273 16.01 -11.89 8.42
C LEU A 273 15.12 -12.00 7.17
N TYR A 274 15.11 -10.99 6.30
CA TYR A 274 14.39 -11.06 5.03
C TYR A 274 14.99 -12.10 4.07
N ASP A 275 16.31 -12.17 3.95
CA ASP A 275 16.98 -13.24 3.20
C ASP A 275 16.51 -14.62 3.67
N GLN A 276 16.49 -14.86 4.99
CA GLN A 276 16.07 -16.13 5.58
C GLN A 276 14.59 -16.45 5.29
N ILE A 277 13.71 -15.44 5.32
CA ILE A 277 12.28 -15.59 5.00
C ILE A 277 12.12 -15.99 3.53
N LEU A 278 12.82 -15.31 2.63
CA LEU A 278 12.70 -15.53 1.19
C LEU A 278 13.37 -16.84 0.74
N GLN A 279 14.48 -17.23 1.35
CA GLN A 279 15.13 -18.54 1.12
C GLN A 279 14.20 -19.72 1.41
N ALA A 280 13.24 -19.56 2.33
CA ALA A 280 12.27 -20.59 2.64
C ALA A 280 11.21 -20.78 1.53
N CYS A 281 11.13 -19.88 0.53
CA CYS A 281 10.14 -19.95 -0.55
C CYS A 281 10.62 -20.83 -1.72
N PRO A 282 10.02 -22.01 -1.98
CA PRO A 282 10.52 -22.94 -2.99
C PRO A 282 10.23 -22.52 -4.44
N LYS A 283 9.32 -21.57 -4.69
CA LYS A 283 8.88 -21.14 -6.02
C LYS A 283 9.09 -19.63 -6.22
N TRP A 284 10.32 -19.19 -6.02
CA TRP A 284 10.67 -17.76 -6.08
C TRP A 284 10.23 -17.08 -7.39
N ASP A 285 10.35 -17.72 -8.55
CA ASP A 285 9.95 -17.13 -9.83
C ASP A 285 8.45 -16.79 -9.91
N GLU A 286 7.60 -17.53 -9.20
CA GLU A 286 6.16 -17.22 -9.11
C GLU A 286 5.87 -16.21 -8.00
N VAL A 287 6.56 -16.32 -6.87
CA VAL A 287 6.44 -15.38 -5.73
C VAL A 287 6.88 -13.98 -6.13
N SER A 288 8.00 -13.85 -6.82
CA SER A 288 8.53 -12.58 -7.30
C SER A 288 7.55 -11.89 -8.24
N LYS A 289 6.87 -12.61 -9.14
CA LYS A 289 5.81 -12.03 -9.99
C LYS A 289 4.68 -11.39 -9.19
N ILE A 290 4.28 -12.01 -8.07
CA ILE A 290 3.27 -11.44 -7.17
C ILE A 290 3.83 -10.21 -6.46
N LEU A 291 5.03 -10.31 -5.88
CA LEU A 291 5.70 -9.21 -5.18
C LEU A 291 5.91 -8.00 -6.08
N ARG A 292 6.29 -8.17 -7.35
CA ARG A 292 6.41 -7.10 -8.36
C ARG A 292 5.15 -6.24 -8.47
N LEU A 293 3.98 -6.84 -8.29
CA LEU A 293 2.69 -6.16 -8.34
C LEU A 293 2.33 -5.48 -7.00
N LEU A 294 2.75 -6.06 -5.88
CA LEU A 294 2.51 -5.48 -4.55
C LEU A 294 3.43 -4.30 -4.23
N LEU A 295 4.61 -4.24 -4.86
CA LEU A 295 5.53 -3.12 -4.71
C LEU A 295 4.93 -1.83 -5.29
N PRO A 296 5.25 -0.65 -4.71
CA PRO A 296 4.82 0.63 -5.26
C PRO A 296 5.22 0.76 -6.72
N HIS A 297 4.22 0.96 -7.58
CA HIS A 297 4.39 1.02 -9.02
C HIS A 297 3.77 2.31 -9.59
N GLY A 298 4.41 2.87 -10.62
CA GLY A 298 3.96 4.09 -11.28
C GLY A 298 2.83 3.88 -12.29
N ILE A 299 2.17 2.72 -12.29
CA ILE A 299 1.20 2.32 -13.32
C ILE A 299 0.00 3.25 -13.31
N ARG A 300 -0.20 3.99 -14.40
CA ARG A 300 -1.34 4.88 -14.59
C ARG A 300 -2.48 4.19 -15.32
N VAL A 301 -3.62 4.86 -15.35
CA VAL A 301 -4.69 4.53 -16.30
C VAL A 301 -4.15 4.76 -17.70
N PRO A 302 -4.32 3.81 -18.64
CA PRO A 302 -4.00 4.07 -20.04
C PRO A 302 -4.75 5.31 -20.51
N SER A 303 -4.10 6.20 -21.27
CA SER A 303 -4.71 7.48 -21.69
C SER A 303 -6.01 7.30 -22.46
N THR A 304 -6.16 6.17 -23.16
CA THR A 304 -7.38 5.77 -23.87
C THR A 304 -8.55 5.51 -22.92
N LEU A 305 -8.26 5.06 -21.70
CA LEU A 305 -9.24 4.73 -20.67
C LEU A 305 -9.47 5.88 -19.68
N ALA A 306 -8.55 6.84 -19.60
CA ALA A 306 -8.65 7.99 -18.70
C ALA A 306 -9.91 8.85 -18.92
N SER A 307 -10.51 8.81 -20.11
CA SER A 307 -11.79 9.50 -20.41
C SER A 307 -13.03 8.66 -20.07
N ARG A 308 -12.86 7.37 -19.78
CA ARG A 308 -13.93 6.36 -19.62
C ARG A 308 -13.95 5.70 -18.24
N ILE A 309 -12.87 5.81 -17.48
CA ILE A 309 -12.70 5.30 -16.12
C ILE A 309 -12.64 6.49 -15.16
N SER A 310 -13.20 6.35 -13.96
CA SER A 310 -13.14 7.36 -12.90
C SER A 310 -11.69 7.75 -12.57
N ILE A 311 -11.52 8.96 -12.03
CA ILE A 311 -10.23 9.60 -11.71
C ILE A 311 -9.42 8.80 -10.65
N ASP A 312 -10.07 7.91 -9.89
CA ASP A 312 -9.49 7.15 -8.77
C ASP A 312 -9.09 5.70 -9.13
N TRP A 313 -8.43 5.51 -10.26
CA TRP A 313 -7.89 4.19 -10.60
C TRP A 313 -6.72 3.79 -9.71
N HIS A 314 -6.83 2.59 -9.15
CA HIS A 314 -5.73 1.84 -8.56
C HIS A 314 -5.74 0.43 -9.15
N VAL A 315 -4.57 -0.21 -9.21
CA VAL A 315 -4.47 -1.63 -9.53
C VAL A 315 -4.95 -2.41 -8.30
N PRO A 316 -6.03 -3.20 -8.39
CA PRO A 316 -6.50 -3.95 -7.23
C PRO A 316 -5.41 -4.92 -6.76
N GLN A 317 -5.22 -5.06 -5.46
CA GLN A 317 -4.27 -6.04 -4.90
C GLN A 317 -4.99 -7.18 -4.16
N THR A 318 -6.22 -7.51 -4.58
CA THR A 318 -7.01 -8.59 -3.97
C THR A 318 -6.51 -9.98 -4.39
N PRO A 319 -6.68 -11.02 -3.54
CA PRO A 319 -6.32 -12.39 -3.89
C PRO A 319 -6.95 -12.88 -5.21
N GLU A 320 -8.23 -12.56 -5.44
CA GLU A 320 -8.97 -12.92 -6.66
C GLU A 320 -8.36 -12.30 -7.90
N PHE A 321 -8.04 -10.99 -7.85
CA PHE A 321 -7.45 -10.30 -8.99
C PHE A 321 -6.09 -10.87 -9.33
N ILE A 322 -5.22 -11.05 -8.34
CA ILE A 322 -3.87 -11.57 -8.53
C ILE A 322 -3.90 -13.01 -9.05
N ALA A 323 -4.78 -13.85 -8.51
CA ALA A 323 -4.95 -15.22 -9.00
C ALA A 323 -5.45 -15.25 -10.46
N ALA A 324 -6.39 -14.39 -10.83
CA ALA A 324 -6.87 -14.28 -12.21
C ALA A 324 -5.76 -13.77 -13.15
N LEU A 325 -5.04 -12.73 -12.74
CA LEU A 325 -3.98 -12.09 -13.52
C LEU A 325 -2.87 -13.08 -13.90
N PHE A 326 -2.43 -13.90 -12.94
CA PHE A 326 -1.39 -14.92 -13.17
C PHE A 326 -1.94 -16.29 -13.57
N ASN A 327 -3.25 -16.42 -13.80
CA ASN A 327 -3.93 -17.68 -14.14
C ASN A 327 -3.59 -18.82 -13.17
N PHE A 328 -3.70 -18.53 -11.88
CA PHE A 328 -3.43 -19.48 -10.81
C PHE A 328 -4.65 -20.34 -10.51
N GLU A 329 -4.41 -21.64 -10.32
CA GLU A 329 -5.43 -22.56 -9.79
C GLU A 329 -5.87 -22.15 -8.38
N PRO A 330 -7.12 -22.45 -7.98
CA PRO A 330 -7.61 -22.16 -6.63
C PRO A 330 -6.65 -22.70 -5.55
N GLY A 331 -6.30 -21.84 -4.58
CA GLY A 331 -5.38 -22.18 -3.49
C GLY A 331 -3.90 -22.02 -3.82
N LYS A 332 -3.51 -21.88 -5.11
CA LYS A 332 -2.11 -21.74 -5.49
C LYS A 332 -1.49 -20.44 -4.96
N LEU A 333 -2.20 -19.32 -5.06
CA LEU A 333 -1.74 -18.02 -4.53
C LEU A 333 -1.44 -18.09 -3.02
N GLN A 334 -2.37 -18.65 -2.26
CA GLN A 334 -2.22 -18.83 -0.81
C GLN A 334 -1.01 -19.73 -0.50
N SER A 335 -0.82 -20.82 -1.27
CA SER A 335 0.35 -21.70 -1.11
C SER A 335 1.68 -21.01 -1.39
N LEU A 336 1.73 -20.08 -2.37
CA LEU A 336 2.93 -19.33 -2.73
C LEU A 336 3.30 -18.31 -1.64
N LEU A 337 2.31 -17.63 -1.07
CA LEU A 337 2.51 -16.57 -0.08
C LEU A 337 2.53 -17.07 1.37
N PHE A 338 2.16 -18.34 1.62
CA PHE A 338 2.06 -18.93 2.96
C PHE A 338 3.31 -18.71 3.83
N ARG A 339 4.50 -18.86 3.24
CA ARG A 339 5.78 -18.72 3.95
C ARG A 339 6.20 -17.27 4.21
N LEU A 340 5.48 -16.32 3.63
CA LEU A 340 5.74 -14.89 3.75
C LEU A 340 4.83 -14.19 4.77
N HIS A 341 4.06 -14.91 5.58
CA HIS A 341 3.14 -14.34 6.59
C HIS A 341 3.80 -13.36 7.57
N SER A 342 5.12 -13.43 7.77
CA SER A 342 5.87 -12.49 8.60
C SER A 342 6.07 -11.12 7.96
N VAL A 343 5.93 -11.02 6.64
CA VAL A 343 6.16 -9.79 5.83
C VAL A 343 5.01 -9.44 4.89
N ILE A 344 4.08 -10.36 4.64
CA ILE A 344 2.88 -10.18 3.80
C ILE A 344 1.65 -10.61 4.59
N LYS A 345 0.62 -9.77 4.59
CA LYS A 345 -0.71 -10.12 5.06
C LYS A 345 -1.55 -10.58 3.87
N VAL A 346 -1.88 -11.87 3.84
CA VAL A 346 -2.92 -12.39 2.94
C VAL A 346 -4.25 -12.36 3.69
N PRO A 347 -5.25 -11.58 3.24
CA PRO A 347 -6.52 -11.48 3.93
C PRO A 347 -7.34 -12.78 3.81
N SER A 348 -8.22 -13.01 4.79
CA SER A 348 -9.19 -14.12 4.73
C SER A 348 -10.45 -13.75 3.93
N GLN A 349 -10.74 -12.46 3.82
CA GLN A 349 -11.83 -11.93 3.00
C GLN A 349 -11.31 -11.65 1.58
N LYS A 350 -12.17 -11.88 0.60
CA LYS A 350 -11.84 -11.83 -0.83
C LYS A 350 -11.67 -10.40 -1.33
N GLU A 351 -12.38 -9.48 -0.71
CA GLU A 351 -12.44 -8.07 -1.09
C GLU A 351 -11.34 -7.23 -0.43
N GLU A 352 -10.62 -7.80 0.55
CA GLU A 352 -9.47 -7.14 1.17
C GLU A 352 -8.22 -7.30 0.29
N GLU A 353 -7.33 -6.31 0.34
CA GLU A 353 -6.07 -6.33 -0.40
C GLU A 353 -4.98 -7.12 0.34
N ILE A 354 -4.02 -7.63 -0.43
CA ILE A 354 -2.79 -8.22 0.07
C ILE A 354 -1.83 -7.09 0.41
N ASP A 355 -1.44 -7.00 1.68
CA ASP A 355 -0.57 -5.92 2.15
C ASP A 355 0.86 -6.41 2.39
N ILE A 356 1.85 -5.65 1.94
CA ILE A 356 3.20 -5.74 2.51
C ILE A 356 3.17 -5.10 3.90
N LEU A 357 3.48 -5.89 4.92
CA LEU A 357 3.35 -5.50 6.33
C LEU A 357 4.27 -4.34 6.73
N HIS A 358 5.38 -4.18 6.02
CA HIS A 358 6.50 -3.37 6.44
C HIS A 358 7.15 -2.63 5.27
N ALA A 359 7.27 -1.30 5.37
CA ALA A 359 7.95 -0.48 4.36
C ALA A 359 9.43 -0.87 4.19
N SER A 360 10.11 -1.26 5.26
CA SER A 360 11.50 -1.76 5.21
C SER A 360 11.67 -3.02 4.35
N PHE A 361 10.65 -3.85 4.20
CA PHE A 361 10.68 -5.02 3.31
C PHE A 361 10.57 -4.60 1.84
N THR A 362 9.68 -3.65 1.53
CA THR A 362 9.63 -2.97 0.23
C THR A 362 11.00 -2.37 -0.13
N ASP A 363 11.60 -1.63 0.81
CA ASP A 363 12.91 -0.99 0.60
C ASP A 363 14.06 -1.99 0.41
N TYR A 364 13.97 -3.16 1.05
CA TYR A 364 14.93 -4.24 0.86
C TYR A 364 14.82 -4.83 -0.55
N LEU A 365 13.60 -5.17 -1.01
CA LEU A 365 13.36 -5.75 -2.34
C LEU A 365 13.77 -4.80 -3.49
N LEU A 366 13.53 -3.49 -3.33
CA LEU A 366 13.81 -2.49 -4.35
C LEU A 366 15.28 -2.11 -4.50
N VAL A 367 16.16 -2.44 -3.53
CA VAL A 367 17.57 -2.03 -3.55
C VAL A 367 18.47 -3.23 -3.88
N PRO A 368 19.09 -3.30 -5.07
CA PRO A 368 19.91 -4.45 -5.48
C PRO A 368 21.04 -4.78 -4.52
N ALA A 369 21.69 -3.75 -3.96
CA ALA A 369 22.79 -3.90 -3.00
C ALA A 369 22.35 -4.57 -1.68
N ARG A 370 21.06 -4.48 -1.33
CA ARG A 370 20.50 -5.08 -0.10
C ARG A 370 19.97 -6.48 -0.37
N SER A 371 19.11 -6.64 -1.38
CA SER A 371 18.39 -7.91 -1.64
C SER A 371 19.11 -8.91 -2.53
N ARG A 372 20.12 -8.48 -3.30
CA ARG A 372 20.97 -9.37 -4.13
C ARG A 372 20.13 -10.28 -5.04
N ALA A 373 20.06 -11.58 -4.75
CA ALA A 373 19.30 -12.58 -5.51
C ALA A 373 17.78 -12.36 -5.42
N TRP A 374 17.32 -11.63 -4.40
CA TRP A 374 15.92 -11.35 -4.13
C TRP A 374 15.48 -9.98 -4.65
N HIS A 375 16.34 -9.29 -5.39
CA HIS A 375 16.01 -7.99 -5.95
C HIS A 375 14.84 -8.10 -6.93
N ILE A 376 13.91 -7.15 -6.82
CA ILE A 376 12.71 -7.09 -7.64
C ILE A 376 12.54 -5.68 -8.21
N GLU A 377 12.33 -5.61 -9.53
CA GLU A 377 11.89 -4.40 -10.21
C GLU A 377 10.36 -4.42 -10.34
N PRO A 378 9.63 -3.36 -9.91
CA PRO A 378 8.19 -3.26 -10.09
C PRO A 378 7.79 -3.41 -11.57
N TYR A 379 6.55 -3.81 -11.83
CA TYR A 379 6.06 -3.85 -13.21
C TYR A 379 6.08 -2.46 -13.84
N THR A 380 6.59 -2.40 -15.08
CA THR A 380 6.38 -1.25 -15.95
C THR A 380 4.92 -1.22 -16.44
N GLU A 381 4.47 -0.05 -16.90
CA GLU A 381 3.13 0.09 -17.51
C GLU A 381 2.92 -0.90 -18.66
N SER A 382 3.92 -1.04 -19.55
CA SER A 382 3.81 -1.95 -20.70
C SER A 382 3.70 -3.41 -20.28
N GLU A 383 4.52 -3.87 -19.32
CA GLU A 383 4.43 -5.26 -18.82
C GLU A 383 3.10 -5.53 -18.12
N PHE A 384 2.61 -4.58 -17.33
CA PHE A 384 1.33 -4.73 -16.66
C PHE A 384 0.18 -4.78 -17.67
N TYR A 385 0.14 -3.86 -18.64
CA TYR A 385 -0.88 -3.86 -19.68
C TYR A 385 -0.83 -5.11 -20.55
N ASP A 386 0.35 -5.66 -20.79
CA ASP A 386 0.52 -6.93 -21.49
C ASP A 386 -0.12 -8.09 -20.70
N LEU A 387 0.23 -8.25 -19.42
CA LEU A 387 -0.31 -9.28 -18.54
C LEU A 387 -1.83 -9.15 -18.36
N LEU A 388 -2.30 -7.91 -18.22
CA LEU A 388 -3.70 -7.56 -18.12
C LEU A 388 -4.45 -7.95 -19.41
N SER A 389 -3.87 -7.64 -20.58
CA SER A 389 -4.38 -8.01 -21.91
C SER A 389 -4.51 -9.51 -22.09
N GLN A 390 -3.48 -10.28 -21.71
CA GLN A 390 -3.53 -11.74 -21.75
C GLN A 390 -4.67 -12.30 -20.90
N THR A 391 -4.84 -11.75 -19.69
CA THR A 391 -5.90 -12.17 -18.76
C THR A 391 -7.28 -11.88 -19.32
N PHE A 392 -7.46 -10.73 -19.95
CA PHE A 392 -8.71 -10.40 -20.64
C PHE A 392 -9.01 -11.35 -21.79
N LEU A 393 -8.05 -11.61 -22.67
CA LEU A 393 -8.26 -12.51 -23.81
C LEU A 393 -8.73 -13.89 -23.33
N ARG A 394 -8.08 -14.45 -22.29
CA ARG A 394 -8.50 -15.71 -21.67
C ARG A 394 -9.93 -15.66 -21.14
N ALA A 395 -10.27 -14.63 -20.37
CA ALA A 395 -11.61 -14.50 -19.78
C ALA A 395 -12.71 -14.36 -20.83
N ILE A 396 -12.45 -13.57 -21.89
CA ILE A 396 -13.38 -13.38 -23.00
C ILE A 396 -13.57 -14.69 -23.77
N SER A 397 -12.49 -15.43 -24.08
CA SER A 397 -12.58 -16.73 -24.74
C SER A 397 -13.48 -17.69 -23.96
N ILE A 398 -13.27 -17.83 -22.64
CA ILE A 398 -14.07 -18.72 -21.79
C ILE A 398 -15.55 -18.32 -21.79
N ARG A 399 -15.86 -17.02 -21.62
CA ARG A 399 -17.26 -16.56 -21.58
C ARG A 399 -17.96 -16.68 -22.93
N SER A 400 -17.29 -16.33 -24.02
CA SER A 400 -17.87 -16.45 -25.37
C SER A 400 -18.19 -17.91 -25.74
N GLN A 401 -17.35 -18.86 -25.31
CA GLN A 401 -17.59 -20.30 -25.50
C GLN A 401 -18.78 -20.77 -24.68
N ARG A 402 -18.89 -20.37 -23.41
CA ARG A 402 -20.07 -20.68 -22.57
C ARG A 402 -21.35 -20.12 -23.16
N TYR A 403 -21.33 -18.90 -23.68
CA TYR A 403 -22.49 -18.30 -24.34
C TYR A 403 -22.97 -19.12 -25.55
N LEU A 404 -22.04 -19.54 -26.42
CA LEU A 404 -22.39 -20.40 -27.56
C LEU A 404 -23.01 -21.72 -27.10
N GLN A 405 -22.50 -22.33 -26.03
CA GLN A 405 -23.07 -23.56 -25.47
C GLN A 405 -24.50 -23.35 -24.95
N THR A 406 -24.77 -22.23 -24.27
CA THR A 406 -26.11 -21.89 -23.78
C THR A 406 -27.09 -21.65 -24.93
N MET A 407 -26.67 -20.95 -25.99
CA MET A 407 -27.50 -20.72 -27.19
C MET A 407 -27.84 -22.01 -27.94
N GLN A 408 -27.01 -23.05 -27.80
CA GLN A 408 -27.26 -24.38 -28.38
C GLN A 408 -28.20 -25.25 -27.53
N SER A 409 -28.49 -24.85 -26.28
CA SER A 409 -29.41 -25.56 -25.39
C SER A 409 -30.86 -25.05 -25.55
N HIS A 410 -31.86 -25.94 -25.47
CA HIS A 410 -33.26 -25.67 -25.84
C HIS A 410 -34.03 -24.67 -24.95
N THR A 411 -33.36 -23.95 -24.05
CA THR A 411 -33.90 -22.82 -23.29
C THR A 411 -32.89 -21.68 -23.37
N PRO A 412 -33.01 -20.78 -24.35
CA PRO A 412 -32.18 -19.59 -24.41
C PRO A 412 -32.54 -18.69 -23.23
N GLN A 413 -31.78 -18.79 -22.14
CA GLN A 413 -31.75 -17.73 -21.15
C GLN A 413 -30.98 -16.57 -21.78
N LEU A 414 -31.55 -15.36 -21.73
CA LEU A 414 -30.82 -14.13 -22.05
C LEU A 414 -29.53 -14.12 -21.22
N PRO A 415 -28.43 -13.51 -21.70
CA PRO A 415 -27.35 -13.17 -20.79
C PRO A 415 -28.00 -12.40 -19.63
N ASP A 416 -27.84 -12.90 -18.41
CA ASP A 416 -28.18 -12.11 -17.22
C ASP A 416 -27.57 -10.71 -17.41
N GLU A 417 -28.14 -9.70 -16.75
CA GLU A 417 -27.62 -8.32 -16.73
C GLU A 417 -26.16 -8.19 -16.24
N ASP A 418 -25.44 -9.30 -16.05
CA ASP A 418 -23.98 -9.47 -16.08
C ASP A 418 -23.41 -8.98 -17.42
N THR A 419 -23.48 -7.68 -17.62
CA THR A 419 -22.64 -6.98 -18.57
C THR A 419 -21.20 -7.40 -18.28
N LEU A 420 -20.42 -7.74 -19.30
CA LEU A 420 -19.01 -8.11 -19.13
C LEU A 420 -18.22 -6.84 -18.75
N TYR A 421 -18.39 -6.40 -17.51
CA TYR A 421 -17.67 -5.27 -16.99
C TYR A 421 -16.26 -5.70 -16.62
N LEU A 422 -15.34 -4.74 -16.67
CA LEU A 422 -13.97 -4.90 -16.22
C LEU A 422 -13.93 -5.45 -14.78
N SER A 423 -14.88 -5.04 -13.94
CA SER A 423 -15.09 -5.53 -12.58
C SER A 423 -15.44 -7.02 -12.51
N ASP A 424 -16.28 -7.51 -13.41
CA ASP A 424 -16.69 -8.91 -13.41
C ASP A 424 -15.62 -9.85 -13.97
N VAL A 425 -14.63 -9.29 -14.67
CA VAL A 425 -13.48 -10.03 -15.20
C VAL A 425 -12.27 -9.95 -14.27
N LEU A 426 -12.08 -8.82 -13.58
CA LEU A 426 -10.86 -8.50 -12.83
C LEU A 426 -11.08 -7.89 -11.44
N GLY A 427 -12.30 -7.80 -10.93
CA GLY A 427 -12.59 -7.16 -9.64
C GLY A 427 -12.34 -5.64 -9.60
N ILE A 428 -12.07 -5.00 -10.75
CA ILE A 428 -11.85 -3.57 -10.87
C ILE A 428 -13.20 -2.83 -10.78
N ARG A 429 -13.59 -2.40 -9.58
CA ARG A 429 -14.80 -1.56 -9.38
C ARG A 429 -14.53 -0.13 -9.87
N ALA A 430 -14.83 0.15 -11.14
CA ALA A 430 -14.86 1.51 -11.65
C ALA A 430 -16.30 2.05 -11.59
N GLY A 431 -16.52 3.26 -11.07
CA GLY A 431 -17.80 3.94 -11.26
C GLY A 431 -18.00 4.27 -12.74
N GLY A 432 -19.08 3.77 -13.35
CA GLY A 432 -19.38 3.98 -14.78
C GLY A 432 -18.57 3.08 -15.72
N GLU A 433 -18.74 1.77 -15.57
CA GLU A 433 -17.84 0.76 -16.14
C GLU A 433 -17.75 0.83 -17.68
N PRO A 434 -16.51 0.92 -18.22
CA PRO A 434 -16.33 0.93 -19.66
C PRO A 434 -16.71 -0.42 -20.25
N PRO A 435 -17.45 -0.47 -21.37
CA PRO A 435 -17.78 -1.73 -22.01
C PRO A 435 -16.53 -2.40 -22.58
N ILE A 436 -16.60 -3.72 -22.78
CA ILE A 436 -15.56 -4.62 -23.29
C ILE A 436 -14.69 -4.11 -24.47
N PHE A 437 -15.18 -3.14 -25.26
CA PHE A 437 -14.39 -2.51 -26.32
C PHE A 437 -13.16 -1.74 -25.81
N VAL A 438 -13.15 -1.33 -24.54
CA VAL A 438 -12.01 -0.72 -23.87
C VAL A 438 -10.81 -1.68 -23.75
N VAL A 439 -11.05 -3.00 -23.73
CA VAL A 439 -9.99 -4.01 -23.71
C VAL A 439 -9.11 -3.93 -24.96
N PHE A 440 -9.69 -3.63 -26.12
CA PHE A 440 -8.94 -3.46 -27.36
C PHE A 440 -8.10 -2.18 -27.37
N ASP A 441 -8.57 -1.14 -26.70
CA ASP A 441 -7.78 0.07 -26.50
C ASP A 441 -6.56 -0.23 -25.61
N LEU A 442 -6.75 -0.99 -24.51
CA LEU A 442 -5.68 -1.44 -23.62
C LEU A 442 -4.63 -2.31 -24.34
N ILE A 443 -5.06 -3.31 -25.12
CA ILE A 443 -4.13 -4.17 -25.88
C ILE A 443 -3.27 -3.30 -26.79
N ARG A 444 -3.87 -2.30 -27.44
CA ARG A 444 -3.15 -1.42 -28.36
C ARG A 444 -2.18 -0.45 -27.68
N ASP A 445 -2.38 -0.17 -26.40
CA ASP A 445 -1.51 0.65 -25.57
C ASP A 445 -0.24 -0.11 -25.10
N VAL A 446 -0.16 -1.43 -25.33
CA VAL A 446 1.06 -2.21 -25.09
C VAL A 446 2.15 -1.76 -26.08
N VAL A 447 3.27 -1.23 -25.58
CA VAL A 447 4.32 -0.71 -26.47
C VAL A 447 5.13 -1.85 -27.08
N SER A 448 5.51 -2.81 -26.24
CA SER A 448 6.29 -4.00 -26.61
C SER A 448 5.56 -5.26 -26.14
N PRO A 449 4.75 -5.90 -26.99
CA PRO A 449 4.00 -7.09 -26.60
C PRO A 449 4.92 -8.29 -26.37
N SER A 450 4.57 -9.12 -25.40
CA SER A 450 5.23 -10.39 -25.12
C SER A 450 4.89 -11.44 -26.17
N ASP A 451 5.76 -12.44 -26.32
CA ASP A 451 5.51 -13.62 -27.15
C ASP A 451 4.22 -14.33 -26.70
N GLU A 452 3.94 -14.35 -25.40
CA GLU A 452 2.72 -14.90 -24.83
C GLU A 452 1.47 -14.12 -25.26
N LEU A 453 1.51 -12.78 -25.27
CA LEU A 453 0.39 -11.96 -25.74
C LEU A 453 0.16 -12.15 -27.24
N ILE A 454 1.22 -12.17 -28.04
CA ILE A 454 1.11 -12.43 -29.49
C ILE A 454 0.54 -13.83 -29.74
N ALA A 455 1.02 -14.85 -29.02
CA ALA A 455 0.49 -16.20 -29.12
C ALA A 455 -0.98 -16.27 -28.69
N ALA A 456 -1.38 -15.58 -27.61
CA ALA A 456 -2.76 -15.51 -27.16
C ALA A 456 -3.67 -14.85 -28.20
N LEU A 457 -3.23 -13.76 -28.82
CA LEU A 457 -3.96 -13.08 -29.90
C LEU A 457 -4.13 -13.97 -31.13
N ASN A 458 -3.09 -14.69 -31.53
CA ASN A 458 -3.13 -15.62 -32.66
C ASN A 458 -4.04 -16.83 -32.41
N GLN A 459 -4.16 -17.28 -31.16
CA GLN A 459 -5.01 -18.40 -30.76
C GLN A 459 -6.46 -17.99 -30.46
N PHE A 460 -6.72 -16.70 -30.28
CA PHE A 460 -8.04 -16.19 -29.95
C PHE A 460 -9.01 -16.38 -31.13
N ASP A 461 -10.04 -17.21 -30.95
CA ASP A 461 -11.13 -17.34 -31.92
C ASP A 461 -12.10 -16.16 -31.77
N PRO A 462 -12.18 -15.25 -32.76
CA PRO A 462 -13.02 -14.07 -32.66
C PRO A 462 -14.49 -14.35 -32.96
N TYR A 463 -14.86 -15.49 -33.55
CA TYR A 463 -16.23 -15.74 -34.00
C TYR A 463 -17.25 -15.90 -32.85
N PRO A 464 -16.96 -16.66 -31.77
CA PRO A 464 -17.81 -16.71 -30.59
C PRO A 464 -18.03 -15.33 -29.98
N PHE A 465 -16.95 -14.55 -29.87
CA PHE A 465 -16.99 -13.20 -29.32
C PHE A 465 -17.79 -12.25 -30.21
N ALA A 466 -17.56 -12.26 -31.53
CA ALA A 466 -18.30 -11.44 -32.48
C ALA A 466 -19.79 -11.78 -32.50
N THR A 467 -20.15 -13.06 -32.40
CA THR A 467 -21.56 -13.50 -32.34
C THR A 467 -22.24 -12.97 -31.09
N TRP A 468 -21.59 -13.10 -29.93
CA TRP A 468 -22.10 -12.53 -28.68
C TRP A 468 -22.24 -11.00 -28.77
N LEU A 469 -21.21 -10.33 -29.28
CA LEU A 469 -21.16 -8.88 -29.40
C LEU A 469 -22.26 -8.35 -30.34
N LEU A 470 -22.49 -8.99 -31.49
CA LEU A 470 -23.55 -8.61 -32.42
C LEU A 470 -24.94 -8.73 -31.78
N ASN A 471 -25.18 -9.78 -31.00
CA ASN A 471 -26.45 -9.93 -30.25
C ASN A 471 -26.61 -8.86 -29.17
N TRP A 472 -25.54 -8.55 -28.43
CA TRP A 472 -25.54 -7.47 -27.44
C TRP A 472 -25.77 -6.10 -28.08
N SER A 473 -25.09 -5.83 -29.20
CA SER A 473 -25.19 -4.63 -30.02
C SER A 473 -26.58 -4.41 -30.61
N ALA A 474 -27.22 -5.48 -31.11
CA ALA A 474 -28.58 -5.43 -31.62
C ALA A 474 -29.59 -5.09 -30.52
N PHE A 475 -29.35 -5.54 -29.29
CA PHE A 475 -30.19 -5.22 -28.13
C PHE A 475 -30.02 -3.77 -27.64
N HIS A 476 -28.79 -3.24 -27.68
CA HIS A 476 -28.44 -1.92 -27.11
C HIS A 476 -28.25 -0.80 -28.15
N GLY A 477 -28.37 -1.08 -29.44
CA GLY A 477 -28.23 -0.11 -30.54
C GLY A 477 -26.81 0.46 -30.71
N ARG A 478 -25.75 -0.33 -30.50
CA ARG A 478 -24.34 0.12 -30.60
C ARG A 478 -23.52 -0.73 -31.57
N ASP A 479 -22.88 -0.16 -32.59
CA ASP A 479 -22.41 -0.93 -33.77
C ASP A 479 -20.87 -1.11 -33.94
N ASN A 480 -20.04 -0.81 -32.94
CA ASN A 480 -18.61 -0.57 -33.21
C ASN A 480 -17.62 -1.71 -32.90
N GLY A 481 -17.98 -2.78 -32.20
CA GLY A 481 -16.97 -3.69 -31.61
C GLY A 481 -16.18 -4.58 -32.59
N VAL A 482 -16.73 -4.91 -33.76
CA VAL A 482 -15.99 -5.68 -34.80
C VAL A 482 -14.82 -4.85 -35.38
N ALA A 483 -15.00 -3.54 -35.54
CA ALA A 483 -13.94 -2.64 -36.00
C ALA A 483 -12.78 -2.55 -34.98
N TYR A 484 -13.09 -2.55 -33.67
CA TYR A 484 -12.06 -2.56 -32.63
C TYR A 484 -11.20 -3.83 -32.67
N TRP A 485 -11.81 -4.99 -32.92
CA TRP A 485 -11.08 -6.25 -33.06
C TRP A 485 -10.13 -6.25 -34.27
N MET A 486 -10.63 -5.87 -35.46
CA MET A 486 -9.81 -5.82 -36.68
C MET A 486 -8.60 -4.88 -36.53
N ALA A 487 -8.79 -3.74 -35.87
CA ALA A 487 -7.70 -2.82 -35.57
C ALA A 487 -6.68 -3.41 -34.58
N THR A 488 -7.10 -4.29 -33.67
CA THR A 488 -6.20 -4.97 -32.72
C THR A 488 -5.36 -6.04 -33.41
N ILE A 489 -5.95 -6.83 -34.32
CA ILE A 489 -5.20 -7.79 -35.13
C ILE A 489 -4.19 -7.08 -36.03
N THR A 490 -4.60 -6.01 -36.72
CA THR A 490 -3.67 -5.22 -37.56
C THR A 490 -2.52 -4.66 -36.71
N TRP A 491 -2.81 -4.19 -35.50
CA TRP A 491 -1.79 -3.72 -34.55
C TRP A 491 -0.80 -4.82 -34.15
N ALA A 492 -1.28 -6.06 -33.99
CA ALA A 492 -0.46 -7.21 -33.60
C ALA A 492 0.44 -7.65 -34.75
N GLU A 493 -0.08 -7.72 -35.98
CA GLU A 493 0.67 -8.08 -37.19
C GLU A 493 1.84 -7.12 -37.49
N VAL A 494 1.71 -5.84 -37.12
CA VAL A 494 2.78 -4.85 -37.28
C VAL A 494 3.90 -5.00 -36.24
N ARG A 495 3.60 -5.61 -35.09
CA ARG A 495 4.51 -5.74 -33.95
C ARG A 495 5.06 -7.17 -33.73
N SER A 496 4.49 -8.17 -34.39
CA SER A 496 5.08 -9.51 -34.58
C SER A 496 6.20 -9.48 -35.61
#